data_AF-F8E9Y5-F1
#
_entry.id   AF-F8E9Y5-F1
#
_cell.length_a   1.000
_cell.length_b   1.000
_cell.length_c   1.000
_cell.angle_alpha   90.00
_cell.angle_beta   90.00
_cell.angle_gamma   90.00
#
_symmetry.space_group_name_H-M   'P 1'
#
loop_
_entity.id
_entity.type
_entity.pdbx_description
1 polymer ?
#
loop_
_entity_poly.entity_id
_entity_poly.type
_entity_poly.pdbx_seq_one_letter_code
_entity_poly.pdbx_strand_id
1 'polypeptide(L)' 'MVNKILKLKKEITELSDREEYLYDDEYERLKGLKEEYEAEFPKLSDYDKKIIEEEFSRWYEKYIYFEAVGNIRLPEG' A
#
# COMPACT_ATOMS: atom_id res chain seq x y z
N MET A 1 -9.37 -3.97 13.74
CA MET A 1 -8.67 -2.69 13.50
C MET A 1 -7.37 -2.92 12.71
N VAL A 2 -6.45 -3.77 13.17
CA VAL A 2 -5.22 -4.18 12.44
C VAL A 2 -5.44 -4.52 10.96
N ASN A 3 -6.37 -5.43 10.65
CA ASN A 3 -6.66 -5.81 9.25
C ASN A 3 -7.14 -4.66 8.36
N LYS A 4 -7.85 -3.67 8.94
CA LYS A 4 -8.35 -2.50 8.20
C LYS A 4 -7.18 -1.60 7.82
N ILE A 5 -6.31 -1.32 8.79
CA ILE A 5 -5.16 -0.43 8.63
C ILE A 5 -4.10 -1.05 7.72
N LEU A 6 -3.90 -2.37 7.82
CA LEU A 6 -3.06 -3.11 6.89
C LEU A 6 -3.59 -3.01 5.45
N LYS A 7 -4.90 -3.12 5.24
CA LYS A 7 -5.51 -2.95 3.90
C LYS A 7 -5.31 -1.52 3.37
N LEU A 8 -5.57 -0.51 4.20
CA LEU A 8 -5.34 0.90 3.83
C LEU A 8 -3.89 1.12 3.40
N LYS A 9 -2.91 0.65 4.19
CA LYS A 9 -1.49 0.82 3.87
C LYS A 9 -1.11 0.17 2.53
N LYS A 10 -1.64 -1.02 2.24
CA LYS A 10 -1.41 -1.72 0.96
C LYS A 10 -1.97 -0.95 -0.21
N GLU A 11 -3.23 -0.53 -0.12
CA GLU A 11 -3.93 0.19 -1.18
C GLU A 11 -3.29 1.57 -1.44
N ILE A 12 -2.88 2.28 -0.38
CA ILE A 12 -2.10 3.53 -0.51
C ILE A 12 -0.79 3.27 -1.26
N THR A 13 -0.10 2.17 -0.97
CA THR A 13 1.17 1.82 -1.63
C THR A 13 0.95 1.56 -3.12
N GLU A 14 -0.01 0.69 -3.46
CA GLU A 14 -0.34 0.36 -4.86
C GLU A 14 -0.77 1.60 -5.67
N LEU A 15 -1.55 2.51 -5.07
CA LEU A 15 -1.96 3.74 -5.73
C LEU A 15 -0.82 4.77 -5.83
N SER A 16 0.03 4.87 -4.80
CA SER A 16 1.15 5.82 -4.79
C SER A 16 2.23 5.42 -5.80
N ASP A 17 2.47 4.13 -6.02
CA ASP A 17 3.43 3.65 -7.02
C ASP A 17 3.06 4.03 -8.46
N ARG A 18 1.77 4.28 -8.71
CA ARG A 18 1.24 4.71 -10.01
C ARG A 18 0.61 6.10 -9.96
N GLU A 19 1.00 6.95 -8.99
CA GLU A 19 0.39 8.26 -8.73
C GLU A 19 0.35 9.15 -9.99
N GLU A 20 1.40 9.09 -10.81
CA GLU A 20 1.51 9.83 -12.08
C GLU A 20 0.48 9.40 -13.16
N TYR A 21 -0.14 8.23 -12.99
CA TYR A 21 -1.10 7.63 -13.93
C TYR A 21 -2.53 7.54 -13.36
N LEU A 22 -2.77 8.09 -12.17
CA LEU A 22 -4.08 8.04 -11.55
C LEU A 22 -5.06 8.98 -12.28
N TYR A 23 -6.30 8.53 -12.41
CA TYR A 23 -7.42 9.40 -12.76
C TYR A 23 -7.82 10.28 -11.56
N ASP A 24 -8.54 11.37 -11.82
CA ASP A 24 -8.97 12.33 -10.78
C ASP A 24 -9.72 11.64 -9.61
N ASP A 25 -10.56 10.64 -9.89
CA ASP A 25 -11.29 9.89 -8.88
C ASP A 25 -10.38 8.95 -8.07
N GLU A 26 -9.38 8.35 -8.70
CA GLU A 26 -8.37 7.53 -8.01
C GLU A 26 -7.43 8.39 -7.16
N TYR A 27 -7.13 9.63 -7.61
CA TYR A 27 -6.34 10.59 -6.85
C TYR A 27 -7.08 11.07 -5.59
N GLU A 28 -8.36 11.45 -5.73
CA GLU A 28 -9.21 11.82 -4.59
C GLU A 28 -9.39 10.63 -3.63
N ARG A 29 -9.51 9.41 -4.15
CA ARG A 29 -9.51 8.19 -3.33
C ARG A 29 -8.18 8.04 -2.58
N LEU A 30 -7.03 8.16 -3.25
CA LEU A 30 -5.72 8.06 -2.61
C LEU A 30 -5.57 9.06 -1.46
N LYS A 31 -6.02 10.30 -1.67
CA LYS A 31 -6.04 11.32 -0.63
C LYS A 31 -6.90 10.92 0.57
N GLY A 32 -8.13 10.46 0.32
CA GLY A 32 -9.02 10.00 1.39
C GLY A 32 -8.47 8.80 2.17
N LEU A 33 -7.82 7.85 1.48
CA LEU A 33 -7.16 6.72 2.13
C LEU A 33 -5.99 7.18 3.02
N LYS A 34 -5.16 8.13 2.55
CA LYS A 34 -4.06 8.71 3.33
C LYS A 34 -4.60 9.40 4.59
N GLU A 35 -5.64 10.22 4.46
CA GLU A 35 -6.29 10.89 5.59
C GLU A 35 -6.86 9.89 6.61
N GLU A 36 -7.54 8.83 6.14
CA GLU A 36 -8.07 7.79 7.03
C GLU A 36 -6.96 7.02 7.75
N TYR A 37 -5.88 6.68 7.04
CA TYR A 37 -4.74 6.00 7.64
C TYR A 37 -4.05 6.87 8.70
N GLU A 38 -3.83 8.16 8.42
CA GLU A 38 -3.24 9.11 9.36
C GLU A 38 -4.11 9.36 10.59
N ALA A 39 -5.44 9.32 10.43
CA ALA A 39 -6.37 9.45 11.55
C ALA A 39 -6.40 8.21 12.45
N GLU A 40 -6.27 7.01 11.88
CA GLU A 40 -6.51 5.75 12.61
C GLU A 40 -5.22 5.06 13.08
N PHE A 41 -4.13 5.12 12.32
CA PHE A 41 -2.87 4.44 12.66
C PHE A 41 -2.27 4.91 14.00
N PRO A 42 -2.25 6.21 14.34
CA PRO A 42 -1.70 6.68 15.61
C PRO A 42 -2.46 6.16 16.84
N LYS A 43 -3.76 5.88 16.70
CA LYS A 43 -4.65 5.39 17.76
C LYS A 43 -4.37 3.93 18.16
N LEU A 44 -3.61 3.19 17.34
CA LEU A 44 -3.26 1.81 17.60
C LEU A 44 -2.21 1.69 18.72
N SER A 45 -2.25 0.55 19.41
CA SER A 45 -1.20 0.17 20.36
C SER A 45 0.13 -0.09 19.62
N ASP A 46 1.26 0.02 20.32
CA ASP A 46 2.57 -0.29 19.74
C ASP A 46 2.68 -1.75 19.28
N TYR A 47 1.98 -2.66 19.96
CA TYR A 47 1.89 -4.07 19.56
C TYR A 47 1.15 -4.23 18.24
N ASP A 48 0.00 -3.57 18.07
CA ASP A 48 -0.77 -3.60 16.83
C ASP A 48 0.01 -2.98 15.66
N LYS A 49 0.69 -1.85 15.90
CA LYS A 49 1.56 -1.20 14.91
C LYS A 49 2.66 -2.15 14.46
N LYS A 50 3.31 -2.86 15.39
CA LYS A 50 4.34 -3.84 15.06
C LYS A 50 3.81 -4.96 14.17
N ILE A 51 2.64 -5.53 14.50
CA ILE A 51 2.00 -6.56 13.65
C ILE A 51 1.74 -6.03 12.25
N ILE A 52 1.24 -4.79 12.13
CA ILE A 52 0.98 -4.18 10.83
C ILE A 52 2.26 -4.04 10.03
N GLU A 53 3.35 -3.56 10.63
CA GLU A 53 4.64 -3.42 9.95
C GLU A 53 5.20 -4.77 9.50
N GLU A 54 5.14 -5.80 10.34
CA GLU A 54 5.62 -7.16 10.00
C GLU A 54 4.82 -7.77 8.84
N GLU A 55 3.49 -7.68 8.90
CA GLU A 55 2.61 -8.22 7.86
C GLU A 55 2.66 -7.40 6.57
N PHE A 56 2.83 -6.08 6.69
CA PHE A 56 3.04 -5.20 5.54
C PHE A 56 4.37 -5.51 4.86
N SER A 57 5.47 -5.66 5.60
CA SER A 57 6.79 -5.99 5.04
C SER A 57 6.75 -7.30 4.25
N ARG A 58 6.15 -8.36 4.81
CA ARG A 58 6.00 -9.67 4.13
C ARG A 58 5.17 -9.59 2.87
N TRP A 59 4.16 -8.73 2.85
CA TRP A 59 3.36 -8.50 1.66
C TRP A 59 4.14 -7.66 0.65
N TYR A 60 4.82 -6.60 1.08
CA TYR A 60 5.56 -5.69 0.23
C TYR A 60 6.70 -6.39 -0.49
N GLU A 61 7.43 -7.30 0.18
CA GLU A 61 8.43 -8.17 -0.45
C GLU A 61 7.86 -8.98 -1.62
N LYS A 62 6.63 -9.49 -1.50
CA LYS A 62 5.96 -10.22 -2.59
C LYS A 62 5.49 -9.26 -3.66
N TYR A 63 4.92 -8.12 -3.28
CA TYR A 63 4.46 -7.09 -4.19
C TYR A 63 5.59 -6.58 -5.08
N ILE A 64 6.73 -6.17 -4.51
CA ILE A 64 7.90 -5.74 -5.30
C ILE A 64 8.46 -6.87 -6.17
N TYR A 65 8.41 -8.12 -5.70
CA TYR A 65 8.82 -9.26 -6.52
C TYR A 65 7.91 -9.42 -7.74
N PHE A 66 6.59 -9.29 -7.57
CA PHE A 66 5.65 -9.33 -8.68
C PHE A 66 5.76 -8.12 -9.60
N GLU A 67 5.96 -6.91 -9.08
CA GLU A 67 6.18 -5.71 -9.88
C GLU A 67 7.50 -5.80 -10.66
N ALA A 68 8.57 -6.31 -10.03
CA ALA A 68 9.85 -6.53 -10.68
C ALA A 68 9.76 -7.64 -11.73
N VAL A 69 9.20 -8.80 -11.42
CA VAL A 69 9.06 -9.93 -12.37
C VAL A 69 8.06 -9.62 -13.47
N GLY A 70 6.99 -8.87 -13.17
CA GLY A 70 6.04 -8.34 -14.14
C GLY A 70 6.71 -7.40 -15.14
N ASN A 71 7.66 -6.58 -14.69
CA ASN A 71 8.51 -5.75 -15.55
C ASN A 71 9.65 -6.53 -16.25
N ILE A 72 9.90 -7.81 -15.91
CA ILE A 72 10.96 -8.64 -16.52
C ILE A 72 10.44 -9.54 -17.67
N ARG A 73 9.14 -9.53 -18.01
CA ARG A 73 8.63 -10.14 -19.26
C ARG A 73 8.38 -9.06 -20.33
N LEU A 74 9.00 -9.02 -21.51
CA LEU A 74 10.16 -9.70 -22.14
C LEU A 74 10.74 -8.65 -23.11
N PRO A 75 12.05 -8.60 -23.41
CA PRO A 75 12.49 -7.94 -24.63
C PRO A 75 11.82 -8.65 -25.81
N GLU A 76 10.96 -7.95 -26.54
CA GLU A 76 10.56 -8.37 -27.88
C GLU A 76 11.81 -8.28 -28.76
N GLY A 77 12.43 -9.43 -29.04
CA GLY A 77 13.64 -9.55 -29.86
C GLY A 77 14.04 -10.99 -30.11
#